data_AF-K4QXF1-F1
#
_entry.id   AF-K4QXF1-F1
#
_cell.length_a   1.000
_cell.length_b   1.000
_cell.length_c   1.000
_cell.angle_alpha   90.00
_cell.angle_beta   90.00
_cell.angle_gamma   90.00
#
_symmetry.space_group_name_H-M   'P 1'
#
loop_
_entity.id
_entity.type
_entity.pdbx_description
1 polymer ?
#
loop_
_entity_poly.entity_id
_entity_poly.type
_entity_poly.pdbx_seq_one_letter_code
_entity_poly.pdbx_strand_id
1 'polypeptide(L)'
;MTTSTQAGEPLITRSGNSSVANIRLQQGSNADFRYYEGNDSRGSYASTDGHGRGYIFLDYRQNQQYDSTRVTAHETGHVLGLPDHYSGPCSELMSGGGPGTSCRNANPDANERARVNQLWANGLAAAMDKALEKSGR
;
A
#
# COMPACT_ATOMS: atom_id res chain seq x y z
N MET A 1 9.53 5.74 -1.56
CA MET A 1 9.48 4.85 -0.38
C MET A 1 10.12 3.52 -0.74
N THR A 2 10.94 3.02 0.17
CA THR A 2 11.63 1.75 0.02
C THR A 2 10.88 0.67 0.80
N THR A 3 10.55 -0.45 0.18
CA THR A 3 9.98 -1.66 0.79
C THR A 3 11.04 -2.76 0.81
N SER A 4 10.99 -3.68 1.76
CA SER A 4 11.82 -4.89 1.74
C SER A 4 10.89 -6.09 1.65
N THR A 5 10.87 -6.78 0.51
CA THR A 5 10.09 -8.01 0.32
C THR A 5 11.00 -9.23 0.12
N GLN A 6 10.69 -10.31 0.84
CA GLN A 6 11.06 -11.70 0.49
C GLN A 6 9.84 -12.48 -0.03
N ALA A 7 8.64 -11.89 0.01
CA ALA A 7 7.40 -12.42 -0.55
C ALA A 7 7.12 -11.74 -1.89
N GLY A 8 6.62 -12.52 -2.86
CA GLY A 8 6.48 -12.12 -4.27
C GLY A 8 6.03 -10.69 -4.51
N GLU A 9 6.73 -10.02 -5.42
CA GLU A 9 6.55 -8.62 -5.83
C GLU A 9 5.07 -8.18 -5.86
N PRO A 10 4.63 -7.27 -4.96
CA PRO A 10 3.29 -6.72 -5.02
C PRO A 10 3.10 -5.99 -6.34
N LEU A 11 2.07 -6.29 -7.13
CA LEU A 11 1.79 -5.61 -8.40
C LEU A 11 1.55 -4.09 -8.26
N ILE A 12 1.45 -3.53 -7.05
CA ILE A 12 1.56 -2.08 -6.83
C ILE A 12 2.97 -1.55 -7.18
N THR A 13 4.04 -2.34 -7.11
CA THR A 13 5.37 -1.95 -7.62
C THR A 13 5.39 -1.94 -9.16
N ARG A 14 4.58 -2.78 -9.82
CA ARG A 14 4.49 -2.89 -11.30
C ARG A 14 3.41 -2.02 -11.97
N SER A 15 2.25 -1.85 -11.36
CA SER A 15 1.11 -1.03 -11.83
C SER A 15 0.89 0.23 -11.00
N GLY A 16 1.35 0.30 -9.76
CA GLY A 16 1.09 1.44 -8.87
C GLY A 16 1.95 2.68 -9.15
N ASN A 17 3.05 2.56 -9.91
CA ASN A 17 3.83 3.71 -10.36
C ASN A 17 3.10 4.59 -11.40
N SER A 18 1.95 4.16 -11.96
CA SER A 18 1.12 4.97 -12.86
C SER A 18 -0.19 5.48 -12.22
N SER A 19 -0.56 4.99 -11.03
CA SER A 19 -1.82 5.35 -10.37
C SER A 19 -1.69 6.55 -9.42
N VAL A 20 -0.51 6.78 -8.83
CA VAL A 20 -0.25 7.94 -7.97
C VAL A 20 1.02 8.65 -8.44
N ALA A 21 0.92 9.95 -8.71
CA ALA A 21 2.01 10.70 -9.34
C ALA A 21 3.15 11.02 -8.36
N ASN A 22 2.83 11.10 -7.07
CA ASN A 22 3.73 11.63 -6.04
C ASN A 22 4.51 10.56 -5.27
N ILE A 23 4.29 9.26 -5.54
CA ILE A 23 4.89 8.17 -4.78
C ILE A 23 5.38 7.07 -5.72
N ARG A 24 6.59 6.58 -5.42
CA ARG A 24 7.11 5.33 -5.98
C ARG A 24 7.50 4.38 -4.86
N LEU A 25 7.10 3.12 -5.01
CA LEU A 25 7.50 2.02 -4.15
C LEU A 25 8.64 1.24 -4.82
N GLN A 26 9.74 1.06 -4.10
CA GLN A 26 10.95 0.41 -4.60
C GLN A 26 11.47 -0.59 -3.58
N GLN A 27 11.97 -1.74 -4.01
CA GLN A 27 12.55 -2.71 -3.10
C GLN A 27 13.96 -2.28 -2.64
N GLY A 28 14.31 -2.49 -1.37
CA GLY A 28 15.65 -2.20 -0.85
C GLY A 28 15.86 -2.63 0.60
N SER A 29 17.12 -2.72 1.02
CA SER A 29 17.54 -3.21 2.34
C SER A 29 17.28 -2.23 3.50
N ASN A 30 17.21 -0.93 3.21
CA ASN A 30 16.83 0.13 4.17
C ASN A 30 15.38 0.54 3.95
N ALA A 31 14.45 -0.39 4.20
CA ALA A 31 13.04 -0.18 3.92
C ALA A 31 12.33 0.69 4.98
N ASP A 32 11.46 1.57 4.50
CA ASP A 32 10.55 2.38 5.31
C ASP A 32 9.46 1.49 5.96
N PHE A 33 8.98 0.48 5.22
CA PHE A 33 8.07 -0.55 5.72
C PHE A 33 8.39 -1.94 5.16
N ARG A 34 7.86 -3.00 5.80
CA ARG A 34 8.14 -4.40 5.45
C ARG A 34 6.88 -5.23 5.26
N TYR A 35 7.01 -6.32 4.51
CA TYR A 35 5.97 -7.34 4.41
C TYR A 35 6.37 -8.58 5.20
N TYR A 36 5.40 -9.14 5.91
CA TYR A 36 5.45 -10.42 6.59
C TYR A 36 4.28 -11.27 6.14
N GLU A 37 4.42 -12.58 6.26
CA GLU A 37 3.38 -13.53 5.91
C GLU A 37 3.28 -14.62 6.97
N GLY A 38 2.09 -15.21 7.11
CA GLY A 38 1.84 -16.26 8.09
C GLY A 38 0.37 -16.64 8.19
N ASN A 39 0.01 -17.29 9.30
CA ASN A 39 -1.39 -17.58 9.62
C ASN A 39 -1.83 -16.70 10.79
N ASP A 40 -2.86 -15.90 10.58
CA ASP A 40 -3.56 -15.14 11.62
C ASP A 40 -5.07 -15.26 11.38
N SER A 41 -5.83 -15.68 12.40
CA SER A 41 -7.27 -15.86 12.28
C SER A 41 -8.02 -14.55 12.01
N ARG A 42 -7.37 -13.39 12.22
CA ARG A 42 -7.92 -12.06 11.95
C ARG A 42 -7.78 -11.65 10.49
N GLY A 43 -6.97 -12.36 9.69
CA GLY A 43 -6.64 -11.99 8.31
C GLY A 43 -5.38 -11.12 8.20
N SER A 44 -5.17 -10.56 7.01
CA SER A 44 -4.09 -9.60 6.72
C SER A 44 -4.37 -8.26 7.41
N TYR A 45 -3.31 -7.53 7.74
CA TYR A 45 -3.42 -6.21 8.36
C TYR A 45 -2.16 -5.37 8.14
N ALA A 46 -2.33 -4.05 8.20
CA ALA A 46 -1.24 -3.09 8.24
C ALA A 46 -1.04 -2.52 9.67
N SER A 47 0.19 -2.51 10.14
CA SER A 47 0.63 -1.78 11.33
C SER A 47 1.52 -0.63 10.87
N THR A 48 0.96 0.57 10.81
CA THR A 48 1.58 1.71 10.13
C THR A 48 1.23 3.04 10.77
N ASP A 49 2.07 4.05 10.54
CA ASP A 49 1.79 5.46 10.86
C ASP A 49 0.93 6.17 9.79
N GLY A 50 0.55 5.45 8.73
CA GLY A 50 -0.19 6.01 7.59
C GLY A 50 0.65 6.98 6.74
N HIS A 51 1.95 7.06 6.97
CA HIS A 51 2.89 7.93 6.26
C HIS A 51 4.16 7.14 5.89
N GLY A 52 3.96 5.91 5.41
CA GLY A 52 5.00 5.15 4.74
C GLY A 52 5.83 4.23 5.61
N ARG A 53 5.59 4.17 6.93
CA ARG A 53 6.38 3.33 7.84
C ARG A 53 5.57 2.23 8.47
N GLY A 54 6.27 1.18 8.91
CA GLY A 54 5.70 0.09 9.68
C GLY A 54 5.81 -1.25 8.96
N TYR A 55 4.75 -2.04 8.98
CA TYR A 55 4.71 -3.32 8.28
C TYR A 55 3.31 -3.77 7.89
N ILE A 56 3.25 -4.66 6.92
CA ILE A 56 2.04 -5.35 6.47
C ILE A 56 2.23 -6.83 6.77
N PHE A 57 1.22 -7.44 7.38
CA PHE A 57 1.13 -8.89 7.55
C PHE A 57 0.10 -9.45 6.58
N LEU A 58 0.48 -10.43 5.77
CA LEU A 58 -0.38 -11.12 4.81
C LEU A 58 -0.75 -12.49 5.36
N ASP A 59 -2.04 -12.70 5.64
CA ASP A 59 -2.55 -14.01 6.07
C ASP A 59 -2.74 -14.95 4.89
N TYR A 60 -2.25 -16.18 5.04
CA TYR A 60 -2.35 -17.20 4.00
C TYR A 60 -3.78 -17.60 3.67
N ARG A 61 -4.67 -17.72 4.66
CA ARG A 61 -6.06 -18.17 4.42
C ARG A 61 -6.85 -17.11 3.68
N GLN A 62 -6.72 -15.84 4.07
CA GLN A 62 -7.38 -14.74 3.40
C GLN A 62 -6.90 -14.60 1.96
N ASN A 63 -5.59 -14.69 1.71
CA ASN A 63 -5.01 -14.60 0.36
C ASN A 63 -5.34 -15.81 -0.54
N GLN A 64 -5.78 -16.93 0.03
CA GLN A 64 -6.30 -18.07 -0.73
C GLN A 64 -7.80 -17.91 -1.09
N GLN A 65 -8.56 -17.18 -0.28
CA GLN A 65 -10.00 -16.99 -0.47
C GLN A 65 -10.32 -15.74 -1.30
N TYR A 66 -9.57 -14.66 -1.08
CA TYR A 66 -9.69 -13.38 -1.77
C TYR A 66 -8.59 -13.24 -2.81
N ASP A 67 -8.77 -12.30 -3.74
CA ASP A 67 -7.70 -11.95 -4.67
C ASP A 67 -6.49 -11.38 -3.91
N SER A 68 -5.38 -12.11 -3.90
CA SER A 68 -4.17 -11.73 -3.16
C SER A 68 -3.60 -10.39 -3.60
N THR A 69 -3.78 -10.00 -4.88
CA THR A 69 -3.33 -8.70 -5.38
C THR A 69 -4.16 -7.59 -4.76
N ARG A 70 -5.49 -7.74 -4.70
CA ARG A 70 -6.39 -6.80 -4.02
C ARG A 70 -6.08 -6.68 -2.53
N VAL A 71 -5.92 -7.81 -1.83
CA VAL A 71 -5.59 -7.81 -0.39
C VAL A 71 -4.29 -7.05 -0.14
N THR A 72 -3.22 -7.40 -0.86
CA THR A 72 -1.93 -6.74 -0.71
C THR A 72 -2.01 -5.24 -1.03
N ALA A 73 -2.74 -4.87 -2.09
CA ALA A 73 -2.91 -3.47 -2.48
C ALA A 73 -3.71 -2.66 -1.45
N HIS A 74 -4.76 -3.26 -0.86
CA HIS A 74 -5.55 -2.67 0.21
C HIS A 74 -4.69 -2.37 1.44
N GLU A 75 -3.91 -3.34 1.94
CA GLU A 75 -3.01 -3.13 3.08
C GLU A 75 -1.93 -2.08 2.78
N THR A 76 -1.46 -2.03 1.53
CA THR A 76 -0.53 -0.98 1.10
C THR A 76 -1.19 0.40 1.12
N GLY A 77 -2.48 0.49 0.80
CA GLY A 77 -3.26 1.72 0.91
C GLY A 77 -3.23 2.33 2.31
N HIS A 78 -3.26 1.50 3.36
CA HIS A 78 -3.10 1.96 4.75
C HIS A 78 -1.73 2.56 5.01
N VAL A 79 -0.66 1.93 4.51
CA VAL A 79 0.70 2.49 4.61
C VAL A 79 0.81 3.85 3.93
N LEU A 80 0.04 4.07 2.86
CA LEU A 80 -0.05 5.35 2.16
C LEU A 80 -1.02 6.36 2.81
N GLY A 81 -1.71 5.98 3.88
CA GLY A 81 -2.56 6.84 4.70
C GLY A 81 -4.05 6.83 4.36
N LEU A 82 -4.50 5.84 3.58
CA LEU A 82 -5.93 5.67 3.31
C LEU A 82 -6.60 4.87 4.45
N PRO A 83 -7.77 5.30 4.96
CA PRO A 83 -8.54 4.54 5.94
C PRO A 83 -9.38 3.44 5.28
N ASP A 84 -9.81 2.46 6.07
CA ASP A 84 -10.81 1.47 5.66
C ASP A 84 -12.16 2.11 5.34
N HIS A 85 -12.85 1.54 4.35
CA HIS A 85 -14.23 1.87 4.01
C HIS A 85 -15.01 0.61 3.61
N TYR A 86 -15.18 -0.34 4.54
CA TYR A 86 -15.77 -1.67 4.26
C TYR A 86 -17.19 -1.66 3.65
N SER A 87 -17.95 -0.56 3.78
CA SER A 87 -19.26 -0.38 3.14
C SER A 87 -19.18 0.04 1.67
N GLY A 88 -17.99 0.34 1.15
CA GLY A 88 -17.76 0.77 -0.22
C GLY A 88 -17.93 -0.36 -1.27
N PRO A 89 -18.13 -0.01 -2.54
CA PRO A 89 -18.22 -0.96 -3.65
C PRO A 89 -16.86 -1.59 -4.00
N CYS A 90 -16.89 -2.63 -4.85
CA CYS A 90 -15.68 -3.28 -5.39
C CYS A 90 -14.76 -2.33 -6.18
N SER A 91 -15.29 -1.23 -6.72
CA SER A 91 -14.49 -0.22 -7.41
C SER A 91 -13.56 0.54 -6.47
N GLU A 92 -13.87 0.60 -5.17
CA GLU A 92 -12.98 1.14 -4.15
C GLU A 92 -12.00 0.05 -3.69
N LEU A 93 -10.72 0.40 -3.60
CA LEU A 93 -9.70 -0.50 -3.08
C LEU A 93 -9.83 -0.64 -1.56
N MET A 94 -10.14 0.47 -0.88
CA MET A 94 -10.24 0.56 0.56
C MET A 94 -11.54 -0.03 1.14
N SER A 95 -12.44 -0.53 0.29
CA SER A 95 -13.52 -1.40 0.74
C SER A 95 -13.05 -2.81 1.12
N GLY A 96 -11.81 -3.16 0.78
CA GLY A 96 -11.15 -4.38 1.25
C GLY A 96 -11.95 -5.63 0.90
N GLY A 97 -12.22 -6.46 1.91
CA GLY A 97 -13.04 -7.66 1.77
C GLY A 97 -14.56 -7.45 1.78
N GLY A 98 -15.04 -6.23 2.06
CA GLY A 98 -16.48 -5.93 2.19
C GLY A 98 -17.34 -6.37 0.99
N PRO A 99 -16.92 -6.12 -0.26
CA PRO A 99 -17.61 -6.58 -1.47
C PRO A 99 -17.60 -8.10 -1.70
N GLY A 100 -16.91 -8.88 -0.86
CA GLY A 100 -16.80 -10.33 -0.95
C GLY A 100 -15.70 -10.83 -1.90
N THR A 101 -15.52 -12.15 -1.92
CA THR A 101 -14.41 -12.84 -2.63
C THR A 101 -14.50 -12.79 -4.16
N SER A 102 -15.66 -12.45 -4.72
CA SER A 102 -15.82 -12.24 -6.17
C SER A 102 -15.15 -10.94 -6.64
N CYS A 103 -14.90 -9.99 -5.74
CA CYS A 103 -14.24 -8.74 -6.06
C CYS A 103 -12.72 -8.94 -6.20
N ARG A 104 -12.19 -8.62 -7.39
CA ARG A 104 -10.77 -8.76 -7.72
C ARG A 104 -10.11 -7.44 -8.15
N ASN A 105 -10.83 -6.33 -8.07
CA ASN A 105 -10.26 -5.03 -8.44
C ASN A 105 -9.19 -4.63 -7.42
N ALA A 106 -7.94 -4.53 -7.86
CA ALA A 106 -6.81 -4.11 -7.03
C ALA A 106 -6.38 -2.66 -7.29
N ASN A 107 -7.13 -1.91 -8.11
CA ASN A 107 -6.80 -0.53 -8.44
C ASN A 107 -7.57 0.43 -7.53
N PRO A 108 -6.89 1.44 -6.94
CA PRO A 108 -7.58 2.52 -6.25
C PRO A 108 -8.39 3.36 -7.22
N ASP A 109 -9.54 3.84 -6.78
CA ASP A 109 -10.41 4.70 -7.55
C ASP A 109 -9.80 6.11 -7.73
N ALA A 110 -10.52 7.02 -8.39
CA ALA A 110 -10.04 8.38 -8.58
C ALA A 110 -9.90 9.17 -7.26
N ASN A 111 -10.78 8.93 -6.29
CA ASN A 111 -10.81 9.64 -5.01
C ASN A 111 -9.67 9.18 -4.10
N GLU A 112 -9.44 7.87 -4.00
CA GLU A 112 -8.35 7.25 -3.27
C GLU A 112 -7.00 7.73 -3.81
N ARG A 113 -6.83 7.75 -5.13
CA ARG A 113 -5.62 8.31 -5.78
C ARG A 113 -5.43 9.79 -5.47
N ALA A 114 -6.48 10.59 -5.57
CA ALA A 114 -6.42 12.02 -5.26
C ALA A 114 -6.05 12.25 -3.78
N ARG A 115 -6.60 11.44 -2.86
CA ARG A 115 -6.31 11.52 -1.44
C ARG A 115 -4.85 11.18 -1.14
N VAL A 116 -4.31 10.11 -1.72
CA VAL A 116 -2.88 9.78 -1.60
C VAL A 116 -2.03 10.93 -2.14
N ASN A 117 -2.34 11.48 -3.31
CA ASN A 117 -1.59 12.60 -3.87
C ASN A 117 -1.60 13.83 -2.93
N GLN A 118 -2.72 14.11 -2.26
CA GLN A 118 -2.83 15.20 -1.28
C GLN A 118 -2.02 14.94 -0.02
N LEU A 119 -2.12 13.74 0.57
CA LEU A 119 -1.37 13.36 1.78
C LEU A 119 0.14 13.49 1.56
N TRP A 120 0.60 13.19 0.34
CA TRP A 120 2.02 13.16 0.00
C TRP A 120 2.54 14.37 -0.77
N ALA A 121 1.68 15.37 -1.05
CA ALA A 121 2.08 16.59 -1.74
C ALA A 121 3.22 17.32 -1.00
N ASN A 122 3.15 17.39 0.34
CA ASN A 122 4.18 18.02 1.17
C ASN A 122 5.35 17.07 1.50
N GLY A 123 5.12 15.75 1.43
CA GLY A 123 6.16 14.74 1.63
C GLY A 123 7.19 14.74 0.50
N LEU A 124 6.75 15.01 -0.74
CA LEU A 124 7.64 15.16 -1.89
C LEU A 124 8.57 16.38 -1.72
N ALA A 125 8.05 17.52 -1.26
CA ALA A 125 8.85 18.71 -0.98
C ALA A 125 9.93 18.43 0.08
N ALA A 126 9.56 17.82 1.21
CA ALA A 126 10.51 17.46 2.26
C ALA A 126 11.54 16.39 1.82
N ALA A 127 11.17 15.46 0.94
CA ALA A 127 12.08 14.46 0.39
C ALA A 127 13.06 15.07 -0.62
N MET A 128 12.61 16.04 -1.43
CA MET A 128 13.46 16.79 -2.35
C MET A 128 14.47 17.67 -1.60
N ASP A 129 14.03 18.34 -0.52
CA ASP A 129 14.93 19.12 0.34
C ASP A 129 16.03 18.24 0.94
N LYS A 130 15.67 17.07 1.48
CA LYS A 130 16.66 16.11 2.00
C LYS A 130 17.59 15.54 0.92
N ALA A 131 17.09 15.31 -0.29
CA ALA A 131 17.90 14.81 -1.40
C ALA A 131 18.92 15.87 -1.86
N LEU A 132 18.50 17.13 -1.97
CA LEU A 132 19.37 18.26 -2.27
C LEU A 132 20.43 18.47 -1.19
N GLU A 133 20.06 18.35 0.10
CA GLU A 133 21.00 18.43 1.23
C GLU A 133 22.08 17.33 1.18
N LYS A 134 21.72 16.14 0.70
CA LYS A 134 22.64 15.00 0.58
C LYS A 134 23.55 15.09 -0.65
N SER A 135 23.13 15.78 -1.70
CA SER A 135 23.94 16.02 -2.91
C SER A 135 24.92 17.19 -2.77
N GLY A 136 24.79 18.00 -1.71
CA GLY A 136 25.68 19.13 -1.40
C GLY A 136 26.83 18.81 -0.43
N ARG A 137 27.04 17.53 -0.07
CA ARG A 137 28.14 17.08 0.81
C ARG A 137 29.10 16.15 0.09
#